data_AF-A0A4Y7XFJ7-F1
#
_entry.id   AF-A0A4Y7XFJ7-F1
#
_cell.length_a   1.000
_cell.length_b   1.000
_cell.length_c   1.000
_cell.angle_alpha   90.00
_cell.angle_beta   90.00
_cell.angle_gamma   90.00
#
_symmetry.space_group_name_H-M   'P 1'
#
loop_
_entity.id
_entity.type
_entity.pdbx_description
1 polymer ?
#
loop_
_entity_poly.entity_id
_entity_poly.type
_entity_poly.pdbx_seq_one_letter_code
_entity_poly.pdbx_strand_id
1 'polypeptide(L)'
;MQAMQKNTLAVEILKNLIVAIITSGVIAAPRMATFFIFVMMVIIIGLPYWLYTAYKIPEKRLPFLINSMVWAITLSIALGVHTWRAYVVSQEADIIIFKIQKYEQKNGLYPKSIEDIGLSREYLRKKLGMSGYSLYEPNEPHFIYADTRMPFATYSYDFAAKKWLHQTD
;
A
#
# COMPACT_ATOMS: atom_id res chain seq x y z
N MET A 1 -14.88 42.99 10.49
CA MET A 1 -13.84 42.02 10.91
C MET A 1 -14.27 40.56 10.81
N GLN A 2 -15.42 40.13 11.37
CA GLN A 2 -15.87 38.71 11.32
C GLN A 2 -16.01 38.10 9.92
N ALA A 3 -16.48 38.87 8.92
CA ALA A 3 -16.61 38.38 7.54
C ALA A 3 -15.25 38.10 6.87
N MET A 4 -14.23 38.92 7.19
CA MET A 4 -12.87 38.76 6.67
C MET A 4 -12.22 37.49 7.24
N GLN A 5 -12.40 37.24 8.55
CA GLN A 5 -11.89 36.04 9.23
C GLN A 5 -12.53 34.73 8.75
N LYS A 6 -13.84 34.75 8.41
CA LYS A 6 -14.53 33.59 7.81
C LYS A 6 -14.01 33.26 6.41
N ASN A 7 -13.73 34.28 5.58
CA ASN A 7 -13.16 34.07 4.25
C ASN A 7 -11.75 33.48 4.30
N THR A 8 -10.91 33.95 5.23
CA THR A 8 -9.56 33.39 5.41
C THR A 8 -9.61 31.92 5.83
N LEU A 9 -10.50 31.58 6.77
CA LEU A 9 -10.69 30.19 7.22
C LEU A 9 -11.19 29.27 6.09
N ALA A 10 -12.17 29.72 5.32
CA ALA A 10 -12.71 28.95 4.20
C ALA A 10 -11.65 28.66 3.13
N VAL A 11 -10.80 29.64 2.82
CA VAL A 11 -9.69 29.48 1.87
C VAL A 11 -8.62 28.52 2.42
N GLU A 12 -8.29 28.56 3.71
CA GLU A 12 -7.37 27.61 4.34
C GLU A 12 -7.91 26.17 4.30
N ILE A 13 -9.19 25.98 4.65
CA ILE A 13 -9.84 24.67 4.59
C ILE A 13 -9.85 24.14 3.16
N LEU A 14 -10.23 24.96 2.18
CA LEU A 14 -10.26 24.55 0.78
C LEU A 14 -8.88 24.12 0.27
N LYS A 15 -7.82 24.89 0.59
CA LYS A 15 -6.44 24.51 0.26
C LYS A 15 -6.06 23.17 0.86
N ASN A 16 -6.37 22.95 2.14
CA ASN A 16 -6.07 21.69 2.82
C ASN A 16 -6.85 20.51 2.26
N LEU A 17 -8.11 20.71 1.86
CA LEU A 17 -8.89 19.69 1.17
C LEU A 17 -8.27 19.32 -0.17
N ILE A 18 -7.85 20.30 -0.98
CA ILE A 18 -7.19 20.05 -2.26
C ILE A 18 -5.89 19.25 -2.04
N VAL A 19 -5.05 19.68 -1.10
CA VAL A 19 -3.80 18.97 -0.76
C VAL A 19 -4.09 17.55 -0.27
N ALA A 20 -5.09 17.37 0.59
CA ALA A 20 -5.49 16.07 1.12
C ALA A 20 -6.01 15.14 0.01
N ILE A 21 -6.78 15.65 -0.94
CA ILE A 21 -7.27 14.89 -2.10
C ILE A 21 -6.09 14.47 -2.99
N ILE A 22 -5.20 15.39 -3.34
CA ILE A 22 -4.01 15.09 -4.14
C ILE A 22 -3.15 14.04 -3.43
N THR A 23 -2.91 14.23 -2.13
CA THR A 23 -2.12 13.31 -1.30
C THR A 23 -2.78 11.94 -1.23
N SER A 24 -4.10 11.88 -1.07
CA SER A 24 -4.86 10.62 -1.10
C SER A 24 -4.70 9.91 -2.45
N GLY A 25 -4.77 10.64 -3.57
CA GLY A 25 -4.56 10.07 -4.91
C GLY A 25 -3.15 9.55 -5.12
N VAL A 26 -2.13 10.30 -4.68
CA VAL A 26 -0.72 9.91 -4.78
C VAL A 26 -0.44 8.69 -3.91
N ILE A 27 -0.87 8.70 -2.65
CA ILE A 27 -0.66 7.58 -1.74
C ILE A 27 -1.46 6.35 -2.19
N ALA A 28 -2.67 6.52 -2.70
CA ALA A 28 -3.47 5.44 -3.25
C ALA A 28 -2.93 4.90 -4.58
N ALA A 29 -1.90 5.49 -5.19
CA ALA A 29 -1.30 4.92 -6.38
C ALA A 29 -0.53 3.62 -6.05
N PRO A 30 -0.51 2.62 -6.95
CA PRO A 30 0.25 1.39 -6.75
C PRO A 30 1.73 1.71 -6.51
N ARG A 31 2.37 1.03 -5.55
CA ARG A 31 3.81 1.17 -5.21
C ARG A 31 4.23 2.51 -4.62
N MET A 32 3.29 3.42 -4.35
CA MET A 32 3.57 4.68 -3.65
C MET A 32 3.38 4.55 -2.12
N ALA A 33 3.35 3.33 -1.57
CA ALA A 33 3.30 3.12 -0.12
C ALA A 33 4.46 3.83 0.60
N THR A 34 5.63 3.95 -0.06
CA THR A 34 6.77 4.75 0.42
C THR A 34 6.42 6.22 0.66
N PHE A 35 5.44 6.80 -0.06
CA PHE A 35 5.05 8.20 0.15
C PHE A 35 4.38 8.46 1.49
N PHE A 36 3.86 7.41 2.16
CA PHE A 36 3.41 7.55 3.55
C PHE A 36 4.53 8.02 4.47
N ILE A 37 5.78 7.58 4.25
CA ILE A 37 6.87 7.94 5.16
C ILE A 37 7.12 9.44 5.17
N PHE A 38 7.05 10.09 4.00
CA PHE A 38 7.24 11.54 3.88
C PHE A 38 6.09 12.31 4.53
N VAL A 39 4.84 11.86 4.34
CA VAL A 39 3.68 12.46 5.00
C VAL A 39 3.75 12.30 6.51
N MET A 40 4.16 11.12 6.99
CA MET A 40 4.37 10.88 8.42
C MET A 40 5.48 11.74 9.00
N MET A 41 6.59 11.95 8.30
CA MET A 41 7.66 12.85 8.75
C MET A 41 7.17 14.29 8.91
N VAL A 42 6.42 14.81 7.94
CA VAL A 42 5.85 16.18 8.03
C VAL A 42 4.90 16.29 9.23
N ILE A 43 4.07 15.27 9.46
CA ILE A 43 3.16 15.25 10.61
C ILE A 43 3.94 15.15 11.92
N ILE A 44 4.90 14.23 12.06
CA ILE A 44 5.67 14.05 13.30
C ILE A 44 6.45 15.31 13.66
N ILE A 45 7.08 15.97 12.69
CA ILE A 45 7.86 17.19 12.92
C ILE A 45 6.94 18.39 13.17
N GLY A 46 5.85 18.51 12.42
CA GLY A 46 4.94 19.66 12.50
C GLY A 46 3.97 19.62 13.69
N LEU A 47 3.56 18.41 14.12
CA LEU A 47 2.51 18.22 15.12
C LEU A 47 2.81 18.89 16.47
N PRO A 48 4.02 18.81 17.06
CA PRO A 48 4.34 19.51 18.30
C PRO A 48 4.17 21.03 18.18
N TYR A 49 4.64 21.61 17.06
CA TYR A 49 4.50 23.03 16.79
C TYR A 49 3.03 23.45 16.63
N TRP A 50 2.24 22.66 15.89
CA TRP A 50 0.81 22.93 15.69
C TRP A 50 0.01 22.78 16.99
N LEU A 51 0.31 21.77 17.80
CA LEU A 51 -0.30 21.56 19.12
C LEU A 51 0.03 22.71 20.08
N TYR A 52 1.30 23.12 20.15
CA TYR A 52 1.72 24.25 20.98
C TYR A 52 0.99 25.54 20.57
N THR A 53 0.92 25.81 19.27
CA THR A 53 0.24 27.00 18.72
C THR A 53 -1.25 26.99 19.01
N ALA A 54 -1.93 25.85 18.84
CA ALA A 54 -3.35 25.70 19.16
C ALA A 54 -3.64 25.83 20.66
N TYR A 55 -2.71 25.37 21.51
CA TYR A 55 -2.82 25.54 22.96
C TYR A 55 -2.74 27.02 23.36
N LYS A 56 -1.73 27.74 22.87
CA LYS A 56 -1.45 29.15 23.20
C LYS A 56 -2.40 30.15 22.54
N ILE A 57 -2.87 29.88 21.33
CA ILE A 57 -3.70 30.82 20.54
C ILE A 57 -5.10 30.19 20.34
N PRO A 58 -6.12 30.60 21.13
CA PRO A 58 -7.46 30.01 21.06
C PRO A 58 -8.10 30.04 19.66
N GLU A 59 -7.82 31.09 18.89
CA GLU A 59 -8.32 31.27 17.51
C GLU A 59 -7.83 30.18 16.54
N LYS A 60 -6.71 29.51 16.86
CA LYS A 60 -6.12 28.45 16.03
C LYS A 60 -6.65 27.05 16.38
N ARG A 61 -7.43 26.90 17.47
CA ARG A 61 -7.94 25.58 17.92
C ARG A 61 -8.90 24.93 16.94
N LEU A 62 -9.91 25.68 16.49
CA LEU A 62 -10.90 25.16 15.55
C LEU A 62 -10.29 24.82 14.18
N PRO A 63 -9.45 25.68 13.56
CA PRO A 63 -8.72 25.32 12.34
C PRO A 63 -7.83 24.09 12.52
N PHE A 64 -7.12 23.99 13.65
CA PHE A 64 -6.29 22.82 13.96
C PHE A 64 -7.14 21.54 14.05
N LEU A 65 -8.28 21.58 14.74
CA LEU A 65 -9.18 20.43 14.85
C LEU A 65 -9.70 19.99 13.47
N ILE A 66 -10.19 20.94 12.66
CA ILE A 66 -10.70 20.65 11.30
C ILE A 66 -9.61 20.00 10.44
N ASN A 67 -8.42 20.60 10.41
CA ASN A 67 -7.31 20.07 9.62
C ASN A 67 -6.86 18.69 10.11
N SER A 68 -6.83 18.48 11.43
CA SER A 68 -6.50 17.18 12.02
C SER A 68 -7.52 16.12 11.62
N MET A 69 -8.82 16.44 11.61
CA MET A 69 -9.86 15.53 11.15
C MET A 69 -9.72 15.20 9.65
N VAL A 70 -9.44 16.20 8.80
CA VAL A 70 -9.19 15.98 7.37
C VAL A 70 -8.02 15.02 7.16
N TRP A 71 -6.89 15.26 7.83
CA TRP A 71 -5.73 14.38 7.73
C TRP A 71 -5.98 12.98 8.29
N ALA A 72 -6.67 12.86 9.42
CA ALA A 72 -7.04 11.58 9.98
C ALA A 72 -7.90 10.75 9.01
N ILE A 73 -8.89 11.37 8.37
CA ILE A 73 -9.73 10.73 7.35
C ILE A 73 -8.87 10.31 6.14
N THR A 74 -8.04 11.21 5.62
CA THR A 74 -7.15 10.93 4.48
C THR A 74 -6.22 9.74 4.74
N LEU A 75 -5.56 9.72 5.90
CA LEU A 75 -4.68 8.62 6.28
C LEU A 75 -5.44 7.30 6.46
N SER A 76 -6.65 7.36 7.03
CA SER A 76 -7.52 6.19 7.21
C SER A 76 -7.95 5.59 5.87
N ILE A 77 -8.38 6.43 4.92
CA ILE A 77 -8.74 6.00 3.56
C ILE A 77 -7.52 5.37 2.87
N ALA A 78 -6.37 6.04 2.96
CA ALA A 78 -5.16 5.54 2.34
C ALA A 78 -4.75 4.17 2.92
N LEU A 79 -4.73 4.02 4.24
CA LEU A 79 -4.43 2.75 4.91
C LEU A 79 -5.43 1.66 4.52
N GLY A 80 -6.72 1.99 4.44
CA GLY A 80 -7.78 1.09 3.99
C GLY A 80 -7.55 0.58 2.57
N VAL A 81 -7.21 1.47 1.63
CA VAL A 81 -6.90 1.10 0.23
C VAL A 81 -5.70 0.15 0.15
N HIS A 82 -4.62 0.43 0.90
CA HIS A 82 -3.44 -0.44 0.90
C HIS A 82 -3.71 -1.79 1.55
N THR A 83 -4.50 -1.82 2.62
CA THR A 83 -4.91 -3.06 3.29
C THR A 83 -5.78 -3.91 2.37
N TRP A 84 -6.76 -3.30 1.70
CA TRP A 84 -7.58 -3.99 0.71
C TRP A 84 -6.72 -4.54 -0.44
N ARG A 85 -5.80 -3.74 -0.99
CA ARG A 85 -4.90 -4.24 -2.04
C ARG A 85 -4.05 -5.41 -1.59
N ALA A 86 -3.46 -5.33 -0.40
CA ALA A 86 -2.67 -6.42 0.18
C ALA A 86 -3.51 -7.70 0.25
N TYR A 87 -4.75 -7.60 0.72
CA TYR A 87 -5.68 -8.72 0.76
C TYR A 87 -5.96 -9.30 -0.63
N VAL A 88 -6.33 -8.48 -1.62
CA VAL A 88 -6.61 -8.94 -2.99
C VAL A 88 -5.38 -9.59 -3.64
N VAL A 89 -4.20 -9.00 -3.48
CA VAL A 89 -2.94 -9.53 -4.02
C VAL A 89 -2.60 -10.87 -3.37
N SER A 90 -2.79 -11.01 -2.06
CA SER A 90 -2.55 -12.28 -1.36
C SER A 90 -3.46 -13.40 -1.87
N GLN A 91 -4.75 -13.12 -2.11
CA GLN A 91 -5.68 -14.10 -2.67
C GLN A 91 -5.30 -14.52 -4.10
N GLU A 92 -4.90 -13.57 -4.94
CA GLU A 92 -4.45 -13.86 -6.30
C GLU A 92 -3.17 -14.72 -6.28
N ALA A 93 -2.25 -14.44 -5.35
CA ALA A 93 -1.06 -15.25 -5.13
C ALA A 93 -1.41 -16.69 -4.70
N ASP A 94 -2.35 -16.86 -3.77
CA ASP A 94 -2.83 -18.18 -3.33
C ASP A 94 -3.46 -18.97 -4.49
N ILE A 95 -4.24 -18.32 -5.35
CA ILE A 95 -4.82 -18.95 -6.55
C ILE A 95 -3.73 -19.43 -7.50
N ILE A 96 -2.66 -18.65 -7.68
CA ILE A 96 -1.52 -19.03 -8.54
C ILE A 96 -0.79 -20.23 -7.95
N ILE A 97 -0.47 -20.21 -6.65
CA ILE A 97 0.16 -21.34 -5.96
C ILE A 97 -0.69 -22.60 -6.10
N PHE A 98 -2.01 -22.49 -5.90
CA PHE A 98 -2.92 -23.61 -6.09
C PHE A 98 -2.85 -24.19 -7.51
N LYS A 99 -2.77 -23.35 -8.54
CA LYS A 99 -2.60 -23.81 -9.93
C LYS A 99 -1.26 -24.51 -10.17
N ILE A 100 -0.17 -24.00 -9.59
CA ILE A 100 1.16 -24.61 -9.65
C ILE A 100 1.13 -25.99 -8.99
N GLN A 101 0.59 -26.09 -7.78
CA GLN A 101 0.47 -27.36 -7.05
C GLN A 101 -0.43 -28.36 -7.77
N LYS A 102 -1.54 -27.90 -8.35
CA LYS A 102 -2.43 -28.76 -9.14
C LYS A 102 -1.74 -29.29 -10.40
N TYR A 103 -0.89 -28.49 -11.04
CA TYR A 103 -0.09 -28.94 -12.18
C TYR A 103 0.90 -30.01 -11.77
N GLU A 104 1.60 -29.82 -10.64
CA GLU A 104 2.52 -30.80 -10.09
C GLU A 104 1.82 -32.12 -9.75
N GLN A 105 0.67 -32.08 -9.07
CA GLN A 105 -0.13 -33.27 -8.78
C GLN A 105 -0.58 -34.03 -10.03
N LYS A 106 -0.84 -33.32 -11.13
CA LYS A 106 -1.31 -33.93 -12.39
C LYS A 106 -0.18 -34.52 -13.23
N ASN A 107 0.99 -33.85 -13.27
CA ASN A 107 2.08 -34.18 -14.18
C ASN A 107 3.29 -34.83 -13.48
N GLY A 108 3.30 -34.87 -12.14
CA GLY A 108 4.41 -35.36 -11.32
C GLY A 108 5.63 -34.44 -11.26
N LEU A 109 5.52 -33.21 -11.79
CA LEU A 109 6.59 -32.23 -11.88
C LEU A 109 6.03 -30.80 -11.87
N TYR A 110 6.79 -29.86 -11.32
CA TYR A 110 6.43 -28.45 -11.32
C TYR A 110 6.46 -27.86 -12.74
N PRO A 111 5.61 -26.87 -13.05
CA PRO A 111 5.64 -26.22 -14.35
C PRO A 111 6.99 -25.54 -14.57
N LYS A 112 7.51 -25.58 -15.80
CA LYS A 112 8.79 -24.92 -16.13
C LYS A 112 8.62 -23.40 -16.22
N SER A 113 7.41 -22.96 -16.53
CA SER A 113 7.05 -21.56 -16.62
C SER A 113 5.62 -21.33 -16.14
N ILE A 114 5.25 -20.07 -15.87
CA ILE A 114 3.87 -19.76 -15.48
C ILE A 114 2.89 -19.96 -16.64
N GLU A 115 3.39 -19.96 -17.88
CA GLU A 115 2.62 -20.22 -19.09
C GLU A 115 2.11 -21.67 -19.16
N ASP A 116 2.83 -22.62 -18.57
CA ASP A 116 2.41 -24.03 -18.53
C ASP A 116 1.11 -24.25 -17.73
N ILE A 117 0.78 -23.33 -16.83
CA ILE A 117 -0.49 -23.30 -16.08
C ILE A 117 -1.51 -22.31 -16.66
N GLY A 118 -1.28 -21.83 -17.88
CA GLY A 118 -2.18 -20.96 -18.62
C GLY A 118 -2.22 -19.51 -18.14
N LEU A 119 -1.15 -19.04 -17.47
CA LEU A 119 -1.01 -17.65 -17.06
C LEU A 119 0.13 -16.97 -17.83
N SER A 120 0.06 -15.65 -18.01
CA SER A 120 1.15 -14.90 -18.62
C SER A 120 1.94 -14.11 -17.57
N ARG A 121 3.22 -13.81 -17.86
CA ARG A 121 3.99 -12.83 -17.06
C ARG A 121 3.31 -11.47 -16.96
N GLU A 122 2.59 -11.05 -18.00
CA GLU A 122 1.82 -9.81 -17.97
C GLU A 122 0.67 -9.88 -16.95
N TYR A 123 -0.02 -11.03 -16.87
CA TYR A 123 -1.04 -11.27 -15.85
C TYR A 123 -0.45 -11.13 -14.45
N LEU A 124 0.68 -11.80 -14.18
CA LEU A 124 1.38 -11.70 -12.90
C LEU A 124 1.72 -10.24 -12.58
N ARG A 125 2.32 -9.52 -13.52
CA ARG A 125 2.70 -8.12 -13.33
C ARG A 125 1.51 -7.21 -13.04
N LYS A 126 0.38 -7.44 -13.72
CA LYS A 126 -0.84 -6.65 -13.55
C LYS A 126 -1.52 -6.92 -12.21
N LYS A 127 -1.51 -8.17 -11.75
CA LYS A 127 -2.20 -8.60 -10.52
C LYS A 127 -1.38 -8.44 -9.26
N LEU A 128 -0.09 -8.78 -9.33
CA LEU A 128 0.81 -8.85 -8.19
C LEU A 128 1.91 -7.78 -8.21
N GLY A 129 2.01 -7.00 -9.30
CA GLY A 129 3.02 -5.96 -9.41
C GLY A 129 4.38 -6.52 -9.80
N MET A 130 5.39 -6.37 -8.94
CA MET A 130 6.69 -7.00 -9.18
C MET A 130 6.58 -8.44 -8.67
N SER A 131 6.69 -9.40 -9.57
CA SER A 131 6.47 -10.81 -9.26
C SER A 131 7.16 -11.71 -10.27
N GLY A 132 7.47 -12.92 -9.87
CA GLY A 132 8.14 -13.89 -10.72
C GLY A 132 7.86 -15.33 -10.30
N TYR A 133 7.94 -16.21 -11.28
CA TYR A 133 8.04 -17.64 -11.10
C TYR A 133 9.29 -18.13 -11.83
N SER A 134 10.07 -18.97 -11.18
CA SER A 134 11.24 -19.63 -11.75
C SER A 134 11.36 -21.04 -11.19
N LEU A 135 11.89 -21.95 -12.00
CA LEU A 135 12.25 -23.30 -11.61
C LEU A 135 13.77 -23.43 -11.75
N TYR A 136 14.51 -23.47 -10.64
CA TYR A 136 15.98 -23.49 -10.66
C TYR A 136 16.50 -24.89 -10.97
N GLU A 137 16.02 -25.88 -10.23
CA GLU A 137 16.22 -27.30 -10.47
C GLU A 137 14.87 -27.98 -10.78
N PRO A 138 14.84 -29.21 -11.34
CA PRO A 138 13.59 -29.85 -11.77
C PRO A 138 12.47 -29.88 -10.72
N ASN A 139 12.83 -29.80 -9.43
CA ASN A 139 11.91 -29.80 -8.29
C ASN A 139 12.11 -28.63 -7.31
N GLU A 140 12.73 -27.52 -7.73
CA GLU A 140 12.89 -26.33 -6.90
C GLU A 140 12.10 -25.13 -7.47
N PRO A 141 10.77 -25.14 -7.30
CA PRO A 141 9.93 -24.01 -7.70
C PRO A 141 10.16 -22.83 -6.78
N HIS A 142 10.28 -21.65 -7.36
CA HIS A 142 10.39 -20.40 -6.64
C HIS A 142 9.33 -19.43 -7.16
N PHE A 143 8.48 -18.95 -6.27
CA PHE A 143 7.46 -17.96 -6.56
C PHE A 143 7.58 -16.80 -5.59
N ILE A 144 7.61 -15.59 -6.14
CA ILE A 144 7.81 -14.36 -5.38
C ILE A 144 6.91 -13.24 -5.91
N TYR A 145 6.43 -12.39 -5.01
CA TYR A 145 5.78 -11.12 -5.36
C TYR A 145 6.10 -10.03 -4.33
N ALA A 146 6.02 -8.76 -4.75
CA ALA A 146 6.31 -7.62 -3.90
C ALA A 146 5.18 -7.34 -2.90
N ASP A 147 5.53 -7.02 -1.66
CA ASP A 147 4.59 -6.53 -0.66
C ASP A 147 4.03 -5.17 -1.11
N THR A 148 2.71 -5.01 -1.01
CA THR A 148 2.06 -3.75 -1.37
C THR A 148 2.11 -2.71 -0.25
N ARG A 149 2.47 -3.11 0.97
CA ARG A 149 2.48 -2.26 2.18
C ARG A 149 3.87 -1.74 2.51
N MET A 150 4.89 -2.56 2.31
CA MET A 150 6.27 -2.23 2.64
C MET A 150 7.11 -2.12 1.37
N PRO A 151 7.84 -1.00 1.17
CA PRO A 151 8.78 -0.90 0.08
C PRO A 151 9.92 -1.91 0.27
N PHE A 152 10.41 -2.47 -0.83
CA PHE A 152 11.52 -3.45 -0.84
C PHE A 152 11.26 -4.74 -0.03
N ALA A 153 10.02 -4.99 0.37
CA ALA A 153 9.63 -6.25 0.94
C ALA A 153 8.95 -7.12 -0.11
N THR A 154 9.13 -8.43 0.02
CA THR A 154 8.54 -9.43 -0.86
C THR A 154 7.96 -10.58 -0.05
N TYR A 155 7.05 -11.32 -0.67
CA TYR A 155 6.62 -12.63 -0.20
C TYR A 155 7.15 -13.67 -1.17
N SER A 156 7.88 -14.64 -0.64
CA SER A 156 8.24 -15.86 -1.36
C SER A 156 7.41 -17.03 -0.83
N TYR A 157 7.07 -17.97 -1.68
CA TYR A 157 6.37 -19.18 -1.25
C TYR A 157 7.36 -20.32 -1.02
N ASP A 158 7.37 -20.88 0.18
CA ASP A 158 8.07 -22.12 0.49
C ASP A 158 7.17 -23.29 0.11
N PHE A 159 7.49 -23.95 -1.00
CA PHE A 159 6.73 -25.07 -1.53
C PHE A 159 6.85 -26.34 -0.66
N ALA A 160 7.95 -26.51 0.08
CA ALA A 160 8.15 -27.65 0.97
C ALA A 160 7.33 -27.50 2.26
N ALA A 161 7.41 -26.33 2.90
CA ALA A 161 6.66 -26.02 4.12
C ALA A 161 5.23 -25.51 3.87
N LYS A 162 4.85 -25.31 2.60
CA LYS A 162 3.54 -24.81 2.14
C LYS A 162 3.11 -23.50 2.81
N LYS A 163 4.05 -22.57 2.96
CA LYS A 163 3.81 -21.30 3.67
C LYS A 163 4.45 -20.13 2.95
N TRP A 164 3.83 -18.97 3.12
CA TRP A 164 4.42 -17.71 2.69
C TRP A 164 5.53 -17.29 3.66
N LEU A 165 6.66 -16.89 3.10
CA LEU A 165 7.78 -16.28 3.80
C LEU A 165 7.81 -14.80 3.45
N HIS A 166 7.71 -13.93 4.45
CA HIS A 166 7.93 -12.50 4.27
C HIS A 166 9.42 -12.21 4.35
N GLN A 167 9.94 -11.55 3.32
CA GLN A 167 11.35 -11.19 3.19
C GLN A 167 11.45 -9.68 3.04
N THR A 168 12.25 -9.07 3.90
CA THR A 168 12.61 -7.65 3.79
C THR A 168 14.07 -7.60 3.35
N ASP A 169 14.32 -7.08 2.16
CA ASP A 169 15.67 -6.87 1.63
C ASP A 169 16.34 -5.64 2.25
#